data_AF-A0A1I6KJC1-F1
#
_entry.id   AF-A0A1I6KJC1-F1
#
_cell.length_a   1.000
_cell.length_b   1.000
_cell.length_c   1.000
_cell.angle_alpha   90.00
_cell.angle_beta   90.00
_cell.angle_gamma   90.00
#
_symmetry.space_group_name_H-M   'P 1'
#
loop_
_entity.id
_entity.type
_entity.pdbx_description
1 polymer ?
#
loop_
_entity_poly.entity_id
_entity_poly.type
_entity_poly.pdbx_seq_one_letter_code
_entity_poly.pdbx_strand_id
1 'polypeptide(L)'
;VTPTPVVTPTPVVTPTPAAGAVKPVVEVKSSFGSTVSQTYKVTSAGTEGVDLSKLVIRYNYTKDGNKEQKFWCDNAGISLNVAPWYVSYTTNVTGTFGDGYLELSFKDAYVLQPNTGNLTIGARFNQADWSSYTNFQEGTVEVYYDGVLMN
;
A
#
# COMPACT_ATOMS: atom_id res chain seq x y z
N VAL A 1 -1.24 -1.91 -60.77
CA VAL A 1 -0.94 -2.16 -59.34
C VAL A 1 -2.27 -2.32 -58.62
N THR A 2 -2.49 -3.47 -57.98
CA THR A 2 -3.74 -3.77 -57.26
C THR A 2 -3.55 -3.39 -55.79
N PRO A 3 -4.44 -2.60 -55.16
CA PRO A 3 -4.29 -2.26 -53.76
C PRO A 3 -4.49 -3.50 -52.88
N THR A 4 -3.52 -3.81 -52.03
CA THR A 4 -3.62 -4.83 -50.99
C THR A 4 -4.58 -4.32 -49.91
N PRO A 5 -5.56 -5.13 -49.45
CA PRO A 5 -6.42 -4.73 -48.34
C PRO A 5 -5.61 -4.58 -47.05
N VAL A 6 -5.78 -3.44 -46.39
CA VAL A 6 -5.20 -3.18 -45.06
C VAL A 6 -6.08 -3.89 -44.04
N VAL A 7 -5.50 -4.86 -43.33
CA VAL A 7 -6.16 -5.56 -42.22
C VAL A 7 -6.05 -4.67 -40.98
N THR A 8 -7.19 -4.17 -40.49
CA THR A 8 -7.25 -3.43 -39.23
C THR A 8 -6.93 -4.38 -38.07
N PRO A 9 -5.97 -4.07 -37.17
CA PRO A 9 -5.70 -4.91 -36.02
C PRO A 9 -6.93 -4.95 -35.10
N THR A 10 -7.40 -6.16 -34.79
CA THR A 10 -8.44 -6.38 -33.77
C THR A 10 -7.93 -5.85 -32.43
N PRO A 11 -8.73 -5.08 -31.66
CA PRO A 11 -8.32 -4.66 -30.32
C PRO A 11 -8.04 -5.90 -29.46
N VAL A 12 -6.83 -5.98 -28.92
CA VAL A 12 -6.46 -6.98 -27.92
C VAL A 12 -7.24 -6.63 -26.65
N VAL A 13 -8.30 -7.38 -26.36
CA VAL A 13 -8.94 -7.35 -25.05
C VAL A 13 -7.96 -7.96 -24.04
N THR A 14 -7.38 -7.12 -23.20
CA THR A 14 -6.65 -7.57 -22.01
C THR A 14 -7.64 -8.38 -21.16
N PRO A 15 -7.36 -9.66 -20.85
CA PRO A 15 -8.26 -10.44 -20.02
C PRO A 15 -8.39 -9.74 -18.65
N THR A 16 -9.63 -9.48 -18.24
CA THR A 16 -9.94 -9.06 -16.87
C THR A 16 -9.44 -10.17 -15.94
N PRO A 17 -8.56 -9.88 -14.96
CA PRO A 17 -8.11 -10.88 -14.00
C PRO A 17 -9.32 -11.54 -13.34
N ALA A 18 -9.27 -12.86 -13.18
CA ALA A 18 -10.32 -13.58 -12.47
C ALA A 18 -10.47 -13.03 -11.05
N ALA A 19 -11.70 -13.00 -10.52
CA ALA A 19 -11.94 -12.56 -9.15
C ALA A 19 -11.06 -13.35 -8.17
N GLY A 20 -10.24 -12.63 -7.38
CA GLY A 20 -9.30 -13.23 -6.43
C GLY A 20 -7.91 -13.56 -6.97
N ALA A 21 -7.61 -13.29 -8.25
CA ALA A 21 -6.28 -13.51 -8.83
C ALA A 21 -5.21 -12.65 -8.15
N VAL A 22 -5.50 -11.35 -7.94
CA VAL A 22 -4.67 -10.46 -7.12
C VAL A 22 -5.28 -10.33 -5.73
N LYS A 23 -4.47 -10.60 -4.70
CA LYS A 23 -4.92 -10.57 -3.30
C LYS A 23 -3.81 -10.05 -2.38
N PRO A 24 -3.71 -8.72 -2.19
CA PRO A 24 -2.84 -8.16 -1.16
C PRO A 24 -3.40 -8.48 0.23
N VAL A 25 -2.53 -8.89 1.14
CA VAL A 25 -2.86 -9.06 2.56
C VAL A 25 -1.94 -8.14 3.37
N VAL A 26 -2.54 -7.36 4.26
CA VAL A 26 -1.84 -6.37 5.06
C VAL A 26 -2.05 -6.65 6.54
N GLU A 27 -0.95 -6.85 7.26
CA GLU A 27 -0.94 -6.90 8.72
C GLU A 27 -0.39 -5.57 9.25
N VAL A 28 -1.06 -4.97 10.23
CA VAL A 28 -0.62 -3.73 10.87
C VAL A 28 -0.50 -3.95 12.36
N LYS A 29 0.63 -3.50 12.94
CA LYS A 29 0.83 -3.41 14.39
C LYS A 29 1.09 -1.98 14.74
N SER A 30 0.36 -1.46 15.72
CA SER A 30 0.46 -0.06 16.14
C SER A 30 0.79 0.04 17.63
N SER A 31 1.48 1.12 18.00
CA SER A 31 1.62 1.58 19.38
C SER A 31 1.39 3.07 19.46
N PHE A 32 0.82 3.53 20.58
CA PHE A 32 0.30 4.89 20.71
C PHE A 32 0.90 5.61 21.91
N GLY A 33 1.32 6.85 21.69
CA GLY A 33 1.78 7.80 22.71
C GLY A 33 1.63 9.22 22.17
N SER A 34 2.63 10.08 22.38
CA SER A 34 2.71 11.37 21.66
C SER A 34 2.95 11.19 20.16
N THR A 35 3.47 10.04 19.77
CA THR A 35 3.63 9.58 18.39
C THR A 35 2.91 8.25 18.24
N VAL A 36 2.29 8.03 17.07
CA VAL A 36 1.77 6.72 16.68
C VAL A 36 2.85 6.03 15.86
N SER A 37 3.30 4.86 16.31
CA SER A 37 4.31 4.05 15.62
C SER A 37 3.66 2.80 15.05
N GLN A 38 4.00 2.46 13.81
CA GLN A 38 3.34 1.41 13.05
C GLN A 38 4.34 0.54 12.31
N THR A 39 4.06 -0.76 12.31
CA THR A 39 4.72 -1.72 11.42
C THR A 39 3.68 -2.35 10.51
N TYR A 40 3.92 -2.30 9.20
CA TYR A 40 3.11 -2.94 8.19
C TYR A 40 3.86 -4.12 7.61
N LYS A 41 3.14 -5.20 7.30
CA LYS A 41 3.63 -6.31 6.49
C LYS A 41 2.63 -6.59 5.37
N VAL A 42 3.10 -6.51 4.13
CA VAL A 42 2.30 -6.76 2.93
C VAL A 42 2.77 -8.04 2.25
N THR A 43 1.84 -8.95 1.97
CA THR A 43 2.08 -10.20 1.22
C THR A 43 1.13 -10.30 0.03
N SER A 44 1.53 -11.09 -0.98
CA SER A 44 0.63 -11.52 -2.05
C SER A 44 0.13 -12.94 -1.75
N ALA A 45 -1.17 -13.09 -1.51
CA ALA A 45 -1.83 -14.36 -1.22
C ALA A 45 -2.69 -14.87 -2.40
N GLY A 46 -2.61 -14.20 -3.54
CA GLY A 46 -3.34 -14.55 -4.76
C GLY A 46 -2.59 -15.54 -5.65
N THR A 47 -3.05 -15.69 -6.89
CA THR A 47 -2.34 -16.44 -7.94
C THR A 47 -1.52 -15.52 -8.85
N GLU A 48 -1.77 -14.21 -8.81
CA GLU A 48 -1.05 -13.18 -9.54
C GLU A 48 -0.29 -12.24 -8.59
N GLY A 49 0.74 -11.58 -9.12
CA GLY A 49 1.53 -10.61 -8.37
C GLY A 49 0.73 -9.37 -7.98
N VAL A 50 1.06 -8.80 -6.82
CA VAL A 50 0.55 -7.50 -6.38
C VAL A 50 1.50 -6.43 -6.88
N ASP A 51 1.06 -5.58 -7.82
CA ASP A 51 1.79 -4.37 -8.16
C ASP A 51 1.61 -3.33 -7.05
N LEU A 52 2.70 -3.03 -6.34
CA LEU A 52 2.65 -2.13 -5.19
C LEU A 52 2.22 -0.71 -5.57
N SER A 53 2.44 -0.23 -6.80
CA SER A 53 1.98 1.12 -7.18
C SER A 53 0.45 1.25 -7.29
N LYS A 54 -0.26 0.11 -7.29
CA LYS A 54 -1.73 0.05 -7.27
C LYS A 54 -2.30 -0.19 -5.87
N LEU A 55 -1.44 -0.47 -4.89
CA LEU A 55 -1.83 -0.74 -3.52
C LEU A 55 -2.03 0.58 -2.76
N VAL A 56 -3.14 0.67 -2.04
CA VAL A 56 -3.40 1.73 -1.07
C VAL A 56 -3.82 1.09 0.25
N ILE A 57 -3.27 1.57 1.37
CA ILE A 57 -3.60 1.10 2.71
C ILE A 57 -4.16 2.28 3.49
N ARG A 58 -5.39 2.20 3.99
CA ARG A 58 -5.94 3.20 4.91
C ARG A 58 -5.96 2.65 6.32
N TYR A 59 -5.26 3.33 7.21
CA TYR A 59 -5.33 3.12 8.65
C TYR A 59 -6.31 4.13 9.23
N ASN A 60 -7.54 3.69 9.52
CA ASN A 60 -8.57 4.53 10.10
C ASN A 60 -8.32 4.72 11.60
N TYR A 61 -8.65 5.90 12.12
CA TYR A 61 -8.57 6.22 13.54
C TYR A 61 -9.47 7.41 13.86
N THR A 62 -9.75 7.58 15.15
CA THR A 62 -10.35 8.82 15.67
C THR A 62 -9.38 9.51 16.62
N LYS A 63 -9.51 10.83 16.73
CA LYS A 63 -8.79 11.68 17.67
C LYS A 63 -9.60 12.95 17.92
N ASP A 64 -9.39 13.58 19.05
CA ASP A 64 -9.89 14.92 19.27
C ASP A 64 -9.00 15.96 18.59
N GLY A 65 -9.62 17.05 18.16
CA GLY A 65 -8.95 18.19 17.53
C GLY A 65 -8.56 17.96 16.06
N ASN A 66 -8.16 19.04 15.41
CA ASN A 66 -7.95 19.11 13.95
C ASN A 66 -6.53 19.57 13.58
N LYS A 67 -5.56 19.46 14.50
CA LYS A 67 -4.18 19.86 14.19
C LYS A 67 -3.62 19.04 13.04
N GLU A 68 -2.78 19.69 12.25
CA GLU A 68 -2.04 19.07 11.17
C GLU A 68 -1.19 17.90 11.72
N GLN A 69 -1.09 16.84 10.94
CA GLN A 69 -0.27 15.67 11.24
C GLN A 69 0.85 15.53 10.22
N LYS A 70 1.94 14.90 10.63
CA LYS A 70 3.10 14.63 9.80
C LYS A 70 3.39 13.14 9.82
N PHE A 71 3.84 12.62 8.68
CA PHE A 71 4.14 11.21 8.47
C PHE A 71 5.62 11.02 8.16
N TRP A 72 6.19 9.93 8.65
CA TRP A 72 7.53 9.48 8.32
C TRP A 72 7.52 7.97 8.04
N CYS A 73 8.14 7.58 6.93
CA CYS A 73 8.57 6.20 6.72
C CYS A 73 10.02 6.09 7.23
N ASP A 74 10.22 5.42 8.36
CA ASP A 74 11.55 5.24 8.96
C ASP A 74 12.36 4.20 8.18
N ASN A 75 11.68 3.13 7.74
CA ASN A 75 12.26 2.11 6.90
C ASN A 75 11.17 1.39 6.09
N ALA A 76 11.51 0.96 4.89
CA ALA A 76 10.77 -0.07 4.19
C ALA A 76 11.70 -0.94 3.35
N GLY A 77 11.39 -2.22 3.28
CA GLY A 77 12.18 -3.18 2.52
C GLY A 77 11.35 -4.39 2.12
N ILE A 78 11.63 -4.89 0.92
CA ILE A 78 11.03 -6.09 0.38
C ILE A 78 12.01 -7.23 0.59
N SER A 79 11.63 -8.21 1.39
CA SER A 79 12.43 -9.40 1.67
C SER A 79 11.88 -10.57 0.89
N LEU A 80 12.74 -11.25 0.13
CA LEU A 80 12.38 -12.30 -0.82
C LEU A 80 13.09 -13.62 -0.49
N ASN A 81 12.49 -14.73 -0.92
CA ASN A 81 13.10 -16.07 -0.88
C ASN A 81 13.82 -16.45 -2.18
N VAL A 82 13.94 -15.50 -3.11
CA VAL A 82 14.64 -15.63 -4.40
C VAL A 82 15.41 -14.34 -4.68
N ALA A 83 16.41 -14.38 -5.56
CA ALA A 83 17.14 -13.18 -5.99
C ALA A 83 16.15 -12.09 -6.50
N PRO A 84 16.34 -10.80 -6.15
CA PRO A 84 17.50 -10.20 -5.48
C PRO A 84 17.58 -10.35 -3.95
N TRP A 85 16.71 -11.15 -3.31
CA TRP A 85 16.61 -11.41 -1.86
C TRP A 85 16.16 -10.22 -1.01
N TYR A 86 16.59 -9.01 -1.36
CA TYR A 86 16.19 -7.78 -0.70
C TYR A 86 16.10 -6.61 -1.69
N VAL A 87 15.09 -5.78 -1.54
CA VAL A 87 14.94 -4.50 -2.26
C VAL A 87 14.63 -3.40 -1.25
N SER A 88 15.45 -2.35 -1.22
CA SER A 88 15.17 -1.16 -0.39
C SER A 88 13.95 -0.43 -0.97
N TYR A 89 13.03 0.01 -0.11
CA TYR A 89 11.76 0.56 -0.54
C TYR A 89 11.31 1.82 0.24
N THR A 90 12.12 2.30 1.18
CA THR A 90 11.77 3.41 2.10
C THR A 90 11.30 4.67 1.37
N THR A 91 11.99 5.08 0.30
CA THR A 91 11.69 6.31 -0.46
C THR A 91 10.39 6.23 -1.25
N ASN A 92 9.84 5.03 -1.40
CA ASN A 92 8.67 4.78 -2.23
C ASN A 92 7.37 4.82 -1.43
N VAL A 93 7.44 4.77 -0.10
CA VAL A 93 6.27 4.85 0.78
C VAL A 93 5.92 6.32 1.03
N THR A 94 4.71 6.72 0.69
CA THR A 94 4.17 8.05 0.98
C THR A 94 2.96 7.92 1.90
N GLY A 95 2.85 8.81 2.88
CA GLY A 95 1.69 8.90 3.78
C GLY A 95 0.96 10.23 3.61
N THR A 96 -0.36 10.17 3.43
CA THR A 96 -1.25 11.33 3.33
C THR A 96 -2.38 11.20 4.35
N PHE A 97 -2.81 12.31 4.94
CA PHE A 97 -3.91 12.31 5.91
C PHE A 97 -5.20 12.70 5.22
N GLY A 98 -6.24 11.88 5.42
CA GLY A 98 -7.61 12.19 5.04
C GLY A 98 -8.48 12.45 6.27
N ASP A 99 -9.80 12.44 6.08
CA ASP A 99 -10.77 12.56 7.18
C ASP A 99 -10.82 11.26 7.99
N GLY A 100 -10.12 11.23 9.13
CA GLY A 100 -10.09 10.07 10.03
C GLY A 100 -9.19 8.92 9.60
N TYR A 101 -8.25 9.13 8.68
CA TYR A 101 -7.30 8.08 8.29
C TYR A 101 -5.93 8.59 7.86
N LEU A 102 -4.95 7.69 7.95
CA LEU A 102 -3.67 7.78 7.26
C LEU A 102 -3.72 6.85 6.06
N GLU A 103 -3.49 7.38 4.87
CA GLU A 103 -3.40 6.64 3.62
C GLU A 103 -1.92 6.44 3.25
N LEU A 104 -1.49 5.19 3.11
CA LEU A 104 -0.21 4.84 2.52
C LEU A 104 -0.38 4.51 1.04
N SER A 105 0.47 5.11 0.22
CA SER A 105 0.58 4.86 -1.22
C SER A 105 2.05 4.66 -1.64
N PHE A 106 2.26 4.03 -2.79
CA PHE A 106 3.59 3.62 -3.25
C PHE A 106 3.89 4.17 -4.64
N LYS A 107 5.05 4.83 -4.79
CA LYS A 107 5.40 5.56 -6.01
C LYS A 107 5.96 4.69 -7.13
N ASP A 108 6.91 3.83 -6.79
CA ASP A 108 7.53 2.94 -7.77
C ASP A 108 6.72 1.65 -7.90
N ALA A 109 6.67 1.11 -9.11
CA ALA A 109 6.10 -0.21 -9.34
C ALA A 109 7.11 -1.28 -8.90
N TYR A 110 6.69 -2.12 -7.97
CA TYR A 110 7.33 -3.40 -7.69
C TYR A 110 6.23 -4.45 -7.62
N VAL A 111 6.40 -5.55 -8.36
CA VAL A 111 5.42 -6.64 -8.38
C VAL A 111 5.82 -7.71 -7.37
N LEU A 112 5.11 -7.75 -6.24
CA LEU A 112 5.28 -8.79 -5.23
C LEU A 112 4.58 -10.07 -5.69
N GLN A 113 5.37 -11.04 -6.15
CA GLN A 113 4.84 -12.33 -6.60
C GLN A 113 4.27 -13.16 -5.44
N PRO A 114 3.26 -14.00 -5.68
CA PRO A 114 2.75 -14.92 -4.67
C PRO A 114 3.84 -15.82 -4.10
N ASN A 115 3.84 -16.01 -2.79
CA ASN A 115 4.76 -16.91 -2.08
C ASN A 115 6.26 -16.60 -2.24
N THR A 116 6.65 -15.41 -2.74
CA THR A 116 8.08 -15.06 -2.91
C THR A 116 8.64 -14.17 -1.82
N GLY A 117 7.82 -13.60 -0.93
CA GLY A 117 8.30 -12.68 0.09
C GLY A 117 7.24 -11.73 0.64
N ASN A 118 7.70 -10.63 1.23
CA ASN A 118 6.84 -9.58 1.78
C ASN A 118 7.53 -8.21 1.74
N LEU A 119 6.73 -7.15 1.69
CA LEU A 119 7.16 -5.79 2.02
C LEU A 119 6.93 -5.57 3.52
N THR A 120 7.95 -5.12 4.24
CA THR A 120 7.82 -4.61 5.61
C THR A 120 8.04 -3.10 5.63
N ILE A 121 7.23 -2.37 6.40
CA ILE A 121 7.32 -0.91 6.55
C ILE A 121 7.32 -0.59 8.04
N GLY A 122 8.30 0.16 8.52
CA GLY A 122 8.26 0.88 9.79
C GLY A 122 7.93 2.35 9.53
N ALA A 123 6.87 2.85 10.15
CA ALA A 123 6.40 4.21 9.98
C ALA A 123 5.92 4.84 11.28
N ARG A 124 5.88 6.17 11.30
CA ARG A 124 5.38 6.95 12.43
C ARG A 124 4.59 8.15 11.94
N PHE A 125 3.64 8.59 12.76
CA PHE A 125 3.02 9.90 12.60
C PHE A 125 2.70 10.58 13.93
N ASN A 126 2.71 11.91 13.92
CA ASN A 126 2.39 12.74 15.08
C ASN A 126 1.77 14.07 14.64
N GLN A 127 1.22 14.79 15.62
CA GLN A 127 0.78 16.17 15.39
C GLN A 127 1.99 17.04 15.06
N ALA A 128 1.82 17.99 14.15
CA ALA A 128 2.90 18.83 13.63
C ALA A 128 3.58 19.68 14.74
N ASP A 129 2.85 19.99 15.81
CA ASP A 129 3.35 20.70 16.99
C ASP A 129 3.95 19.77 18.07
N TRP A 130 4.06 18.47 17.79
CA TRP A 130 4.53 17.42 18.72
C TRP A 130 3.67 17.22 19.97
N SER A 131 2.49 17.84 20.04
CA SER A 131 1.57 17.61 21.15
C SER A 131 0.96 16.21 21.08
N SER A 132 0.74 15.61 22.24
CA SER A 132 0.08 14.30 22.34
C SER A 132 -1.34 14.35 21.78
N TYR A 133 -1.77 13.24 21.17
CA TYR A 133 -3.17 13.07 20.81
C TYR A 133 -4.06 12.99 22.04
N THR A 134 -5.25 13.56 21.93
CA THR A 134 -6.32 13.41 22.93
C THR A 134 -7.36 12.45 22.37
N ASN A 135 -7.77 11.47 23.19
CA ASN A 135 -8.76 10.44 22.81
C ASN A 135 -8.46 9.73 21.49
N PHE A 136 -7.18 9.42 21.22
CA PHE A 136 -6.80 8.62 20.06
C PHE A 136 -7.37 7.21 20.19
N GLN A 137 -8.11 6.74 19.19
CA GLN A 137 -8.57 5.36 19.09
C GLN A 137 -8.26 4.82 17.70
N GLU A 138 -7.63 3.65 17.65
CA GLU A 138 -7.43 2.98 16.37
C GLU A 138 -8.74 2.43 15.81
N GLY A 139 -8.84 2.45 14.48
CA GLY A 139 -9.96 1.91 13.73
C GLY A 139 -9.53 0.76 12.81
N THR A 140 -10.32 0.55 11.76
CA THR A 140 -10.09 -0.51 10.78
C THR A 140 -8.93 -0.21 9.84
N VAL A 141 -8.34 -1.27 9.29
CA VAL A 141 -7.42 -1.18 8.15
C VAL A 141 -8.16 -1.58 6.89
N GLU A 142 -8.23 -0.67 5.93
CA GLU A 142 -8.80 -0.92 4.61
C GLU A 142 -7.66 -1.08 3.60
N VAL A 143 -7.77 -2.11 2.76
CA VAL A 143 -6.79 -2.41 1.72
C VAL A 143 -7.45 -2.23 0.37
N TYR A 144 -6.97 -1.28 -0.40
CA TYR A 144 -7.44 -1.04 -1.76
C TYR A 144 -6.39 -1.51 -2.77
N TYR A 145 -6.85 -2.11 -3.86
CA TYR A 145 -6.02 -2.44 -5.00
C TYR A 145 -6.67 -1.93 -6.28
N ASP A 146 -5.96 -1.09 -7.03
CA ASP A 146 -6.47 -0.43 -8.24
C ASP A 146 -7.82 0.28 -8.00
N GLY A 147 -7.96 0.89 -6.82
CA GLY A 147 -9.18 1.59 -6.39
C GLY A 147 -10.29 0.69 -5.82
N VAL A 148 -10.14 -0.64 -5.79
CA VAL A 148 -11.14 -1.59 -5.28
C VAL A 148 -10.80 -2.01 -3.86
N LEU A 149 -11.78 -1.94 -2.93
CA LEU A 149 -11.63 -2.45 -1.56
C LEU A 149 -11.55 -3.98 -1.55
N MET A 150 -10.56 -4.53 -0.85
CA MET A 150 -10.21 -5.95 -0.87
C MET A 150 -10.60 -6.72 0.42
N ASN A 151 -10.99 -6.02 1.49
CA ASN A 151 -11.29 -6.60 2.80
C ASN A 151 -12.48 -5.95 3.52
#